data_AF-A0A5C4PI08-F1
#
_entry.id   AF-A0A5C4PI08-F1
#
_cell.length_a   1.000
_cell.length_b   1.000
_cell.length_c   1.000
_cell.angle_alpha   90.00
_cell.angle_beta   90.00
_cell.angle_gamma   90.00
#
_symmetry.space_group_name_H-M   'P 1'
#
loop_
_entity.id
_entity.type
_entity.pdbx_description
1 polymer ?
#
loop_
_entity_poly.entity_id
_entity_poly.type
_entity_poly.pdbx_seq_one_letter_code
_entity_poly.pdbx_strand_id
1 'polypeptide(L)'
;MTDTIVDTLTVTASITNEHWAGTDDTLYVSMGPLSQMQLFCEAPRVGQTITVEIDLPRLFGRPRISLSEIDGVTFYQRPEAHPIATDDWELESVLIKANDIYTNLSFKQVRRWLKNSSSHLLAVWSGHVHFSDWMNSDKRSIDLNAQTYPIRWMPFIGDLMHWRCYDPSKIDGVGQLVGMWDGQLIGNQLKSQTSEILAPNDRSNSYTWVYTPENSVIYKRWEHADRANYIRHSQLGSGRPVTCAGEFRIREHRMEHVIAMVNDASGHYRPDGGACLRYVAEKFEALGINTEHIEWQWRYASD
;
A
#
# COMPACT_ATOMS: atom_id res chain seq x y z
N MET A 1 19.02 -3.11 -7.26
CA MET A 1 18.38 -2.03 -6.49
C MET A 1 17.87 -1.07 -7.53
N THR A 2 16.62 -1.24 -7.95
CA THR A 2 15.96 -0.34 -8.88
C THR A 2 14.63 -0.02 -8.24
N ASP A 3 14.69 0.85 -7.23
CA ASP A 3 13.52 1.66 -6.89
C ASP A 3 12.99 2.25 -8.19
N THR A 4 11.67 2.30 -8.32
CA THR A 4 11.05 2.92 -9.49
C THR A 4 11.38 4.40 -9.48
N ILE A 5 12.41 4.77 -10.24
CA ILE A 5 12.92 6.14 -10.34
C ILE A 5 11.83 7.01 -10.94
N VAL A 6 11.44 8.04 -10.21
CA VAL A 6 10.53 9.10 -10.63
C VAL A 6 11.35 10.31 -11.01
N ASP A 7 11.17 10.77 -12.24
CA ASP A 7 11.75 12.03 -12.75
C ASP A 7 10.68 13.04 -13.17
N THR A 8 9.42 12.60 -13.27
CA THR A 8 8.25 13.46 -13.50
C THR A 8 7.13 13.07 -12.55
N LEU A 9 6.53 14.08 -11.92
CA LEU A 9 5.46 13.91 -10.94
C LEU A 9 4.42 14.98 -11.19
N THR A 10 3.15 14.60 -11.26
CA THR A 10 2.04 15.54 -11.40
C THR A 10 1.02 15.31 -10.30
N VAL A 11 0.45 16.42 -9.82
CA VAL A 11 -0.69 16.42 -8.92
C VAL A 11 -1.85 17.05 -9.66
N THR A 12 -2.96 16.33 -9.72
CA THR A 12 -4.22 16.82 -10.27
C THR A 12 -5.25 16.90 -9.16
N ALA A 13 -5.88 18.05 -8.97
CA ALA A 13 -6.99 18.20 -8.04
C ALA A 13 -8.25 18.63 -8.80
N SER A 14 -9.40 18.12 -8.38
CA SER A 14 -10.70 18.58 -8.88
C SER A 14 -11.46 19.30 -7.80
N ILE A 15 -12.03 20.44 -8.15
CA ILE A 15 -12.95 21.21 -7.32
C ILE A 15 -14.36 20.70 -7.58
N THR A 16 -15.16 20.49 -6.54
CA THR A 16 -16.53 20.00 -6.71
C THR A 16 -17.32 20.93 -7.65
N ASN A 17 -18.22 20.36 -8.45
CA ASN A 17 -19.20 21.13 -9.23
C ASN A 17 -20.44 21.49 -8.39
N GLU A 18 -20.22 22.03 -7.19
CA GLU A 18 -21.25 22.53 -6.28
C GLU A 18 -21.21 24.05 -6.21
N HIS A 19 -22.36 24.69 -5.95
CA HIS A 19 -22.41 26.14 -5.80
C HIS A 19 -21.43 26.60 -4.71
N TRP A 20 -20.61 27.60 -5.03
CA TRP A 20 -19.59 28.18 -4.15
C TRP A 20 -18.39 27.26 -3.84
N ALA A 21 -18.22 26.14 -4.53
CA ALA A 21 -17.09 25.23 -4.27
C ALA A 21 -15.71 25.76 -4.69
N GLY A 22 -15.65 26.85 -5.47
CA GLY A 22 -14.39 27.52 -5.83
C GLY A 22 -13.98 28.57 -4.79
N THR A 23 -12.77 29.09 -4.93
CA THR A 23 -12.25 30.19 -4.10
C THR A 23 -11.53 31.20 -5.00
N ASP A 24 -11.44 32.45 -4.59
CA ASP A 24 -10.58 33.50 -5.15
C ASP A 24 -9.17 33.48 -4.52
N ASP A 25 -8.93 32.61 -3.55
CA ASP A 25 -7.64 32.47 -2.88
C ASP A 25 -6.56 31.81 -3.75
N THR A 26 -5.31 32.00 -3.32
CA THR A 26 -4.16 31.30 -3.90
C THR A 26 -3.91 30.00 -3.16
N LEU A 27 -3.81 28.90 -3.90
CA LEU A 27 -3.52 27.58 -3.36
C LEU A 27 -2.08 27.17 -3.65
N TYR A 28 -1.43 26.59 -2.64
CA TYR A 28 -0.10 26.01 -2.74
C TYR A 28 -0.13 24.52 -2.41
N VAL A 29 0.78 23.77 -3.01
CA VAL A 29 0.98 22.35 -2.73
C VAL A 29 2.36 22.12 -2.12
N SER A 30 2.44 21.23 -1.13
CA SER A 30 3.69 20.73 -0.56
C SER A 30 3.69 19.21 -0.60
N MET A 31 4.87 18.66 -0.88
CA MET A 31 5.17 17.24 -0.90
C MET A 31 6.62 17.05 -0.46
N GLY A 32 6.97 15.83 -0.02
CA GLY A 32 8.35 15.48 0.31
C GLY A 32 8.88 16.13 1.59
N PRO A 33 10.16 15.88 1.92
CA PRO A 33 10.70 16.14 3.25
C PRO A 33 11.10 17.61 3.51
N LEU A 34 11.21 18.46 2.48
CA LEU A 34 11.87 19.77 2.62
C LEU A 34 10.97 20.89 3.16
N SER A 35 9.70 20.59 3.49
CA SER A 35 8.71 21.59 3.91
C SER A 35 8.60 22.79 2.96
N GLN A 36 8.99 22.60 1.69
CA GLN A 36 8.86 23.61 0.64
C GLN A 36 7.47 23.53 0.01
N MET A 37 7.03 24.64 -0.58
CA MET A 37 5.73 24.73 -1.23
C MET A 37 5.90 25.23 -2.65
N GLN A 38 5.03 24.79 -3.55
CA GLN A 38 4.92 25.23 -4.94
C GLN A 38 3.52 25.81 -5.16
N LEU A 39 3.41 26.83 -6.02
CA LEU A 39 2.11 27.34 -6.45
C LEU A 39 1.32 26.22 -7.12
N PHE A 40 0.09 25.99 -6.66
CA PHE A 40 -0.81 25.02 -7.28
C PHE A 40 -1.75 25.72 -8.27
N CYS A 41 -2.51 26.71 -7.80
CA CYS A 41 -3.32 27.57 -8.67
C CYS A 41 -3.70 28.86 -7.96
N GLU A 42 -4.18 29.82 -8.75
CA GLU A 42 -4.81 31.05 -8.28
C GLU A 42 -6.29 30.99 -8.61
N ALA A 43 -7.14 31.32 -7.64
CA ALA A 43 -8.58 31.48 -7.77
C ALA A 43 -9.31 30.33 -8.53
N PRO A 44 -9.17 29.06 -8.09
CA PRO A 44 -9.80 27.93 -8.77
C PRO A 44 -11.33 28.03 -8.73
N ARG A 45 -11.96 27.71 -9.87
CA ARG A 45 -13.41 27.81 -10.06
C ARG A 45 -14.12 26.50 -9.78
N VAL A 46 -15.42 26.62 -9.55
CA VAL A 46 -16.35 25.48 -9.38
C VAL A 46 -16.21 24.50 -10.56
N GLY A 47 -16.09 23.21 -10.26
CA GLY A 47 -15.94 22.14 -11.24
C GLY A 47 -14.60 22.11 -11.99
N GLN A 48 -13.64 22.98 -11.62
CA GLN A 48 -12.35 23.02 -12.30
C GLN A 48 -11.47 21.83 -11.90
N THR A 49 -10.82 21.23 -12.90
CA THR A 49 -9.69 20.30 -12.69
C THR A 49 -8.38 21.04 -12.97
N ILE A 50 -7.47 21.00 -12.01
CA ILE A 50 -6.16 21.66 -12.07
C ILE A 50 -5.10 20.58 -12.03
N THR A 51 -4.16 20.61 -12.96
CA THR A 51 -2.98 19.73 -12.99
C THR A 51 -1.71 20.55 -12.94
N VAL A 52 -0.81 20.20 -12.03
CA VAL A 52 0.50 20.84 -11.86
C VAL A 52 1.59 19.77 -11.89
N GLU A 53 2.65 20.04 -12.65
CA GLU A 53 3.89 19.28 -12.57
C GLU A 53 4.70 19.75 -11.36
N ILE A 54 5.14 18.79 -10.55
CA ILE A 54 5.84 19.03 -9.29
C ILE A 54 7.33 19.22 -9.54
N ASP A 55 7.86 20.33 -9.01
CA ASP A 55 9.29 20.64 -9.00
C ASP A 55 10.01 19.74 -7.98
N LEU A 56 10.46 18.58 -8.45
CA LEU A 56 11.19 17.59 -7.63
C LEU A 56 12.44 18.19 -6.97
N PRO A 57 13.33 18.93 -7.66
CA PRO A 57 14.44 19.61 -7.01
C PRO A 57 14.01 20.53 -5.85
N ARG A 58 12.94 21.29 -6.00
CA ARG A 58 12.45 22.20 -4.96
C ARG A 58 11.84 21.46 -3.78
N LEU A 59 10.97 20.48 -4.02
CA LEU A 59 10.19 19.83 -2.96
C LEU A 59 10.93 18.66 -2.29
N PHE A 60 11.77 17.94 -3.04
CA PHE A 60 12.50 16.76 -2.59
C PHE A 60 14.03 16.95 -2.51
N GLY A 61 14.55 18.07 -3.02
CA GLY A 61 15.99 18.39 -2.98
C GLY A 61 16.81 17.73 -4.07
N ARG A 62 16.17 16.99 -4.97
CA ARG A 62 16.83 16.26 -6.05
C ARG A 62 15.91 16.08 -7.26
N PRO A 63 16.46 16.00 -8.48
CA PRO A 63 15.68 15.86 -9.70
C PRO A 63 15.07 14.47 -9.91
N ARG A 64 15.42 13.50 -9.06
CA ARG A 64 14.96 12.11 -9.16
C ARG A 64 14.70 11.55 -7.77
N ILE A 65 13.56 10.93 -7.57
CA ILE A 65 13.18 10.28 -6.31
C ILE A 65 12.74 8.84 -6.56
N SER A 66 12.63 8.04 -5.51
CA SER A 66 11.87 6.79 -5.57
C SER A 66 10.39 7.08 -5.38
N LEU A 67 9.53 6.28 -6.02
CA LEU A 67 8.08 6.40 -5.81
C LEU A 67 7.67 6.18 -4.34
N SER A 68 8.45 5.41 -3.58
CA SER A 68 8.21 5.21 -2.13
C SER A 68 8.44 6.45 -1.28
N GLU A 69 9.08 7.50 -1.83
CA GLU A 69 9.30 8.78 -1.16
C GLU A 69 8.09 9.71 -1.27
N ILE A 70 7.10 9.35 -2.08
CA ILE A 70 5.85 10.10 -2.22
C ILE A 70 4.89 9.57 -1.13
N ASP A 71 5.01 10.12 0.07
CA ASP A 71 4.28 9.70 1.27
C ASP A 71 3.07 10.58 1.61
N GLY A 72 2.99 11.77 1.03
CA GLY A 72 1.91 12.69 1.33
C GLY A 72 1.81 13.87 0.38
N VAL A 73 0.67 14.55 0.46
CA VAL A 73 0.39 15.81 -0.21
C VAL A 73 -0.35 16.73 0.74
N THR A 74 0.06 18.00 0.79
CA THR A 74 -0.57 19.01 1.64
C THR A 74 -0.94 20.22 0.81
N PHE A 75 -2.18 20.69 0.94
CA PHE A 75 -2.64 21.95 0.36
C PHE A 75 -2.63 23.05 1.41
N TYR A 76 -2.13 24.21 0.99
CA TYR A 76 -2.14 25.44 1.75
C TYR A 76 -2.97 26.47 1.00
N GLN A 77 -3.69 27.30 1.75
CA GLN A 77 -4.52 28.36 1.23
C GLN A 77 -3.98 29.69 1.74
N ARG A 78 -3.70 30.63 0.81
CA ARG A 78 -3.39 32.01 1.15
C ARG A 78 -4.62 32.86 0.83
N PRO A 79 -5.26 33.44 1.87
CA PRO A 79 -6.37 34.36 1.69
C PRO A 79 -5.96 35.56 0.84
N GLU A 80 -6.76 35.88 -0.16
CA GLU A 80 -6.70 37.14 -0.88
C GLU A 80 -7.73 38.12 -0.32
N ALA A 81 -7.53 39.43 -0.50
CA ALA A 81 -8.45 40.41 0.05
C ALA A 81 -9.77 40.44 -0.75
N HIS A 82 -10.86 39.94 -0.15
CA HIS A 82 -12.21 39.93 -0.73
C HIS A 82 -13.27 40.49 0.23
N PRO A 83 -14.46 40.91 -0.25
CA PRO A 83 -15.50 41.57 0.57
C PRO A 83 -16.18 40.67 1.60
N ILE A 84 -15.96 39.35 1.51
CA ILE A 84 -16.58 38.31 2.34
C ILE A 84 -15.55 37.79 3.34
N ALA A 85 -15.96 37.39 4.55
CA ALA A 85 -15.03 37.09 5.65
C ALA A 85 -14.18 35.82 5.47
N THR A 86 -14.65 34.85 4.68
CA THR A 86 -13.93 33.60 4.38
C THR A 86 -14.32 33.11 2.99
N ASP A 87 -13.36 32.61 2.23
CA ASP A 87 -13.56 32.07 0.88
C ASP A 87 -13.21 30.57 0.85
N ASP A 88 -14.14 29.81 1.42
CA ASP A 88 -14.05 28.37 1.56
C ASP A 88 -14.21 27.69 0.19
N TRP A 89 -13.55 26.56 -0.02
CA TRP A 89 -13.63 25.79 -1.26
C TRP A 89 -13.79 24.31 -0.98
N GLU A 90 -14.33 23.57 -1.95
CA GLU A 90 -14.55 22.14 -1.79
C GLU A 90 -13.61 21.31 -2.68
N LEU A 91 -12.75 20.54 -2.04
CA LEU A 91 -11.86 19.59 -2.70
C LEU A 91 -12.62 18.28 -2.98
N GLU A 92 -12.85 17.96 -4.25
CA GLU A 92 -13.52 16.73 -4.65
C GLU A 92 -12.58 15.53 -4.60
N SER A 93 -11.40 15.66 -5.24
CA SER A 93 -10.44 14.57 -5.38
C SER A 93 -9.02 15.08 -5.65
N VAL A 94 -8.03 14.22 -5.36
CA VAL A 94 -6.63 14.43 -5.73
C VAL A 94 -6.11 13.16 -6.40
N LEU A 95 -5.45 13.31 -7.53
CA LEU A 95 -4.80 12.26 -8.29
C LEU A 95 -3.32 12.59 -8.39
N ILE A 96 -2.47 11.63 -8.05
CA ILE A 96 -1.01 11.78 -8.17
C ILE A 96 -0.55 10.84 -9.27
N LYS A 97 0.24 11.36 -10.21
CA LYS A 97 0.76 10.57 -11.33
C LYS A 97 2.26 10.75 -11.47
N ALA A 98 3.00 9.64 -11.52
CA ALA A 98 4.45 9.62 -11.66
C ALA A 98 4.86 8.95 -12.99
N ASN A 99 5.82 9.56 -13.69
CA ASN A 99 6.35 9.11 -14.99
C ASN A 99 5.28 8.86 -16.06
N ASP A 100 4.10 9.48 -15.92
CA ASP A 100 2.91 9.20 -16.70
C ASP A 100 2.42 7.73 -16.73
N ILE A 101 3.03 6.86 -15.93
CA ILE A 101 2.79 5.42 -15.90
C ILE A 101 2.07 5.03 -14.62
N TYR A 102 2.45 5.63 -13.50
CA TYR A 102 1.99 5.25 -12.17
C TYR A 102 0.98 6.27 -11.69
N THR A 103 -0.15 5.79 -11.19
CA THR A 103 -1.24 6.62 -10.68
C THR A 103 -1.58 6.17 -9.28
N ASN A 104 -1.63 7.10 -8.32
CA ASN A 104 -2.08 6.82 -6.96
C ASN A 104 -3.53 7.27 -6.78
N LEU A 105 -4.35 6.40 -6.18
CA LEU A 105 -5.79 6.63 -5.99
C LEU A 105 -6.21 6.90 -4.54
N SER A 106 -5.26 7.16 -3.63
CA SER A 106 -5.53 7.38 -2.18
C SER A 106 -6.61 8.43 -1.93
N PHE A 107 -6.74 9.41 -2.82
CA PHE A 107 -7.63 10.56 -2.64
C PHE A 107 -8.68 10.71 -3.76
N LYS A 108 -9.13 9.57 -4.34
CA LYS A 108 -10.17 9.58 -5.38
C LYS A 108 -11.52 10.19 -4.94
N GLN A 109 -11.78 10.26 -3.63
CA GLN A 109 -13.00 10.81 -3.04
C GLN A 109 -12.64 11.52 -1.72
N VAL A 110 -12.29 12.81 -1.81
CA VAL A 110 -12.04 13.66 -0.63
C VAL A 110 -13.35 14.31 -0.17
N ARG A 111 -14.04 15.02 -1.07
CA ARG A 111 -15.32 15.73 -0.86
C ARG A 111 -15.37 16.47 0.46
N ARG A 112 -14.50 17.47 0.59
CA ARG A 112 -14.34 18.22 1.84
C ARG A 112 -14.27 19.71 1.58
N TRP A 113 -15.10 20.45 2.30
CA TRP A 113 -14.99 21.91 2.44
C TRP A 113 -13.74 22.25 3.27
N LEU A 114 -12.88 23.05 2.67
CA LEU A 114 -11.62 23.52 3.20
C LEU A 114 -11.72 25.02 3.42
N LYS A 115 -11.16 25.48 4.52
CA LYS A 115 -11.23 26.88 4.93
C LYS A 115 -9.94 27.35 5.55
N ASN A 116 -9.63 28.61 5.34
CA ASN A 116 -8.62 29.32 6.10
C ASN A 116 -9.25 30.50 6.84
N SER A 117 -9.33 30.41 8.17
CA SER A 117 -9.88 31.48 9.02
C SER A 117 -8.84 32.52 9.45
N SER A 118 -7.58 32.37 9.03
CA SER A 118 -6.48 33.31 9.27
C SER A 118 -6.31 34.22 8.06
N SER A 119 -5.68 35.38 8.23
CA SER A 119 -5.18 36.22 7.12
C SER A 119 -3.83 35.74 6.57
N HIS A 120 -3.27 34.68 7.14
CA HIS A 120 -1.98 34.12 6.77
C HIS A 120 -2.14 32.78 6.06
N LEU A 121 -1.13 32.39 5.29
CA LEU A 121 -1.03 31.07 4.69
C LEU A 121 -1.16 29.97 5.76
N LEU A 122 -2.11 29.05 5.59
CA LEU A 122 -2.27 27.87 6.46
C LEU A 122 -2.45 26.61 5.64
N ALA A 123 -1.98 25.48 6.19
CA ALA A 123 -2.33 24.16 5.69
C ALA A 123 -3.82 23.93 5.96
N VAL A 124 -4.59 23.69 4.90
CA VAL A 124 -6.03 23.47 4.99
C VAL A 124 -6.41 22.00 4.81
N TRP A 125 -5.54 21.22 4.17
CA TRP A 125 -5.71 19.79 4.01
C TRP A 125 -4.37 19.08 3.85
N SER A 126 -4.27 17.88 4.40
CA SER A 126 -3.15 16.97 4.19
C SER A 126 -3.67 15.54 4.05
N GLY A 127 -3.09 14.78 3.14
CA GLY A 127 -3.42 13.39 2.90
C GLY A 127 -2.15 12.54 2.85
N HIS A 128 -2.20 11.39 3.50
CA HIS A 128 -1.14 10.38 3.42
C HIS A 128 -1.35 9.51 2.18
N VAL A 129 -0.31 9.37 1.36
CA VAL A 129 -0.32 8.55 0.16
C VAL A 129 -0.09 7.10 0.57
N HIS A 130 -1.08 6.25 0.37
CA HIS A 130 -0.92 4.82 0.60
C HIS A 130 -0.13 4.21 -0.55
N PHE A 131 0.92 3.46 -0.21
CA PHE A 131 1.74 2.82 -1.23
C PHE A 131 0.93 1.77 -2.01
N SER A 132 0.04 1.06 -1.31
CA SER A 132 -0.82 0.04 -1.91
C SER A 132 -1.82 0.56 -2.96
N ASP A 133 -2.06 1.88 -3.00
CA ASP A 133 -2.99 2.54 -3.93
C ASP A 133 -2.33 2.99 -5.25
N TRP A 134 -1.04 2.71 -5.44
CA TRP A 134 -0.38 2.93 -6.73
C TRP A 134 -0.75 1.84 -7.76
N MET A 135 -1.15 2.28 -8.95
CA MET A 135 -1.51 1.42 -10.09
C MET A 135 -0.77 1.84 -11.37
N ASN A 136 -0.34 0.88 -12.18
CA ASN A 136 0.27 1.17 -13.48
C ASN A 136 -0.82 1.48 -14.53
N SER A 137 -0.40 1.92 -15.71
CA SER A 137 -1.28 2.18 -16.86
C SER A 137 -2.15 0.98 -17.27
N ASP A 138 -1.72 -0.25 -16.96
CA ASP A 138 -2.47 -1.48 -17.22
C ASP A 138 -3.48 -1.82 -16.11
N LYS A 139 -3.69 -0.90 -15.16
CA LYS A 139 -4.53 -1.07 -13.96
C LYS A 139 -4.12 -2.24 -13.06
N ARG A 140 -2.85 -2.64 -13.13
CA ARG A 140 -2.25 -3.61 -12.21
C ARG A 140 -1.57 -2.83 -11.08
N SER A 141 -1.63 -3.38 -9.88
CA SER A 141 -0.80 -2.93 -8.76
C SER A 141 0.67 -2.99 -9.18
N ILE A 142 1.44 -1.94 -8.86
CA ILE A 142 2.83 -1.87 -9.26
C ILE A 142 3.72 -2.42 -8.15
N ASP A 143 4.63 -3.33 -8.50
CA ASP A 143 5.81 -3.65 -7.66
C ASP A 143 6.83 -2.51 -7.77
N LEU A 144 6.65 -1.48 -6.95
CA LEU A 144 7.41 -0.23 -7.07
C LEU A 144 8.80 -0.25 -6.48
N ASN A 145 9.08 -1.27 -5.69
CA ASN A 145 10.35 -1.36 -4.99
C ASN A 145 11.38 -2.24 -5.71
N ALA A 146 11.00 -3.04 -6.72
CA ALA A 146 11.82 -4.18 -7.14
C ALA A 146 12.38 -4.97 -5.92
N GLN A 147 11.72 -4.86 -4.76
CA GLN A 147 11.89 -5.66 -3.55
C GLN A 147 10.81 -6.72 -3.55
N THR A 148 10.39 -7.15 -4.74
CA THR A 148 9.98 -8.52 -4.82
C THR A 148 11.18 -9.38 -4.45
N TYR A 149 10.96 -10.32 -3.55
CA TYR A 149 11.92 -11.34 -3.22
C TYR A 149 12.05 -12.25 -4.44
N PRO A 150 13.17 -12.18 -5.21
CA PRO A 150 13.33 -13.05 -6.35
C PRO A 150 13.53 -14.47 -5.85
N ILE A 151 12.91 -15.43 -6.54
CA ILE A 151 13.11 -16.84 -6.24
C ILE A 151 14.50 -17.26 -6.72
N ARG A 152 15.31 -17.86 -5.84
CA ARG A 152 16.55 -18.52 -6.23
C ARG A 152 16.22 -19.68 -7.16
N TRP A 153 16.77 -19.62 -8.37
CA TRP A 153 16.56 -20.62 -9.43
C TRP A 153 17.04 -22.01 -9.04
N MET A 154 18.19 -22.12 -8.35
CA MET A 154 18.78 -23.43 -8.04
C MET A 154 17.90 -24.26 -7.09
N PRO A 155 17.44 -23.73 -5.93
CA PRO A 155 16.50 -24.47 -5.11
C PRO A 155 15.16 -24.69 -5.83
N PHE A 156 14.68 -23.72 -6.62
CA PHE A 156 13.38 -23.82 -7.34
C PHE A 156 13.35 -24.96 -8.35
N ILE A 157 14.44 -25.13 -9.11
CA ILE A 157 14.57 -26.24 -10.06
C ILE A 157 14.49 -27.59 -9.34
N GLY A 158 15.15 -27.75 -8.20
CA GLY A 158 15.05 -28.99 -7.41
C GLY A 158 13.62 -29.28 -6.94
N ASP A 159 12.94 -28.23 -6.53
CA ASP A 159 11.54 -28.20 -6.14
C ASP A 159 10.58 -28.66 -7.29
N LEU A 160 10.87 -28.23 -8.52
CA LEU A 160 10.18 -28.64 -9.74
C LEU A 160 10.50 -30.09 -10.15
N MET A 161 11.76 -30.52 -9.98
CA MET A 161 12.17 -31.92 -10.19
C MET A 161 11.49 -32.90 -9.22
N HIS A 162 11.05 -32.42 -8.06
CA HIS A 162 10.25 -33.18 -7.10
C HIS A 162 8.73 -33.19 -7.40
N TRP A 163 8.30 -32.78 -8.60
CA TRP A 163 6.89 -32.84 -9.08
C TRP A 163 5.88 -32.13 -8.16
N ARG A 164 6.25 -30.97 -7.62
CA ARG A 164 5.34 -30.19 -6.75
C ARG A 164 4.36 -29.32 -7.55
N CYS A 165 3.20 -29.04 -6.95
CA CYS A 165 2.24 -28.09 -7.50
C CYS A 165 2.62 -26.65 -7.12
N TYR A 166 2.70 -25.77 -8.13
CA TYR A 166 2.99 -24.33 -8.01
C TYR A 166 1.80 -23.48 -8.47
N ASP A 167 0.62 -24.06 -8.54
CA ASP A 167 -0.61 -23.35 -8.83
C ASP A 167 -1.44 -23.33 -7.54
N PRO A 168 -1.43 -22.20 -6.79
CA PRO A 168 -2.13 -22.08 -5.52
C PRO A 168 -3.61 -22.47 -5.60
N SER A 169 -4.25 -22.24 -6.76
CA SER A 169 -5.66 -22.58 -6.99
C SER A 169 -5.94 -24.09 -7.05
N LYS A 170 -4.91 -24.93 -7.13
CA LYS A 170 -5.03 -26.39 -7.17
C LYS A 170 -4.66 -27.07 -5.84
N ILE A 171 -4.21 -26.29 -4.85
CA ILE A 171 -3.73 -26.80 -3.58
C ILE A 171 -4.84 -26.65 -2.53
N ASP A 172 -5.20 -27.75 -1.87
CA ASP A 172 -6.22 -27.74 -0.82
C ASP A 172 -5.80 -26.87 0.36
N GLY A 173 -6.74 -26.06 0.88
CA GLY A 173 -6.55 -25.20 2.05
C GLY A 173 -5.82 -23.90 1.78
N VAL A 174 -5.43 -23.61 0.53
CA VAL A 174 -4.84 -22.32 0.16
C VAL A 174 -5.94 -21.28 -0.06
N GLY A 175 -5.86 -20.19 0.70
CA GLY A 175 -6.79 -19.07 0.62
C GLY A 175 -6.11 -17.77 0.23
N GLN A 176 -6.91 -16.82 -0.25
CA GLN A 176 -6.54 -15.41 -0.35
C GLN A 176 -7.26 -14.63 0.76
N LEU A 177 -6.52 -13.80 1.49
CA LEU A 177 -7.09 -12.95 2.52
C LEU A 177 -7.96 -11.86 1.88
N VAL A 178 -9.19 -11.72 2.37
CA VAL A 178 -10.20 -10.81 1.80
C VAL A 178 -10.51 -9.65 2.74
N GLY A 179 -10.44 -9.86 4.06
CA GLY A 179 -10.64 -8.80 5.04
C GLY A 179 -11.18 -9.29 6.36
N MET A 180 -11.95 -8.44 7.03
CA MET A 180 -12.59 -8.73 8.31
C MET A 180 -14.12 -8.80 8.17
N TRP A 181 -14.75 -9.74 8.87
CA TRP A 181 -16.20 -9.83 9.05
C TRP A 181 -16.51 -10.18 10.50
N ASP A 182 -17.34 -9.36 11.16
CA ASP A 182 -17.71 -9.53 12.57
C ASP A 182 -16.51 -9.71 13.52
N GLY A 183 -15.44 -8.94 13.27
CA GLY A 183 -14.20 -9.01 14.05
C GLY A 183 -13.34 -10.25 13.78
N GLN A 184 -13.68 -11.07 12.78
CA GLN A 184 -12.95 -12.27 12.40
C GLN A 184 -12.29 -12.10 11.02
N LEU A 185 -11.09 -12.66 10.85
CA LEU A 185 -10.39 -12.70 9.57
C LEU A 185 -11.12 -13.63 8.59
N ILE A 186 -11.39 -13.10 7.40
CA ILE A 186 -12.01 -13.83 6.29
C ILE A 186 -11.04 -13.98 5.14
N GLY A 187 -11.01 -15.16 4.55
CA GLY A 187 -10.40 -15.40 3.27
C GLY A 187 -11.32 -16.12 2.31
N ASN A 188 -10.86 -16.28 1.08
CA ASN A 188 -11.51 -17.05 0.04
C ASN A 188 -10.59 -18.20 -0.38
N GLN A 189 -11.05 -19.44 -0.20
CA GLN A 189 -10.33 -20.63 -0.62
C GLN A 189 -10.18 -20.67 -2.13
N LEU A 190 -8.95 -20.71 -2.64
CA LEU A 190 -8.69 -20.54 -4.07
C LEU A 190 -9.20 -21.71 -4.91
N LYS A 191 -9.19 -22.93 -4.37
CA LYS A 191 -9.62 -24.13 -5.09
C LYS A 191 -11.14 -24.27 -5.14
N SER A 192 -11.81 -24.06 -4.01
CA SER A 192 -13.27 -24.20 -3.90
C SER A 192 -14.03 -22.92 -4.21
N GLN A 193 -13.36 -21.76 -4.22
CA GLN A 193 -13.97 -20.43 -4.37
C GLN A 193 -15.01 -20.13 -3.28
N THR A 194 -14.77 -20.65 -2.07
CA THR A 194 -15.65 -20.46 -0.92
C THR A 194 -14.99 -19.57 0.13
N SER A 195 -15.77 -18.65 0.68
CA SER A 195 -15.33 -17.86 1.84
C SER A 195 -15.14 -18.75 3.07
N GLU A 196 -14.16 -18.41 3.89
CA GLU A 196 -13.87 -19.06 5.16
C GLU A 196 -13.51 -18.04 6.22
N ILE A 197 -13.79 -18.38 7.48
CA ILE A 197 -13.24 -17.70 8.64
C ILE A 197 -11.93 -18.39 9.00
N LEU A 198 -10.84 -17.62 9.11
CA LEU A 198 -9.56 -18.17 9.52
C LEU A 198 -9.61 -18.55 11.00
N ALA A 199 -9.33 -19.82 11.29
CA ALA A 199 -9.31 -20.33 12.65
C ALA A 199 -8.11 -19.79 13.46
N PRO A 200 -8.27 -19.53 14.77
CA PRO A 200 -7.16 -19.19 15.66
C PRO A 200 -6.04 -20.24 15.63
N ASN A 201 -4.83 -19.80 15.96
CA ASN A 201 -3.66 -20.63 16.12
C ASN A 201 -3.44 -21.02 17.59
N ASP A 202 -3.04 -22.26 17.81
CA ASP A 202 -2.41 -22.69 19.05
C ASP A 202 -0.89 -22.74 18.87
N ARG A 203 -0.12 -23.21 19.86
CA ARG A 203 1.35 -23.25 19.82
C ARG A 203 1.93 -24.06 18.66
N SER A 204 1.20 -25.03 18.13
CA SER A 204 1.63 -26.01 17.14
C SER A 204 1.26 -25.69 15.69
N ASN A 205 0.71 -24.49 15.42
CA ASN A 205 0.40 -24.07 14.06
C ASN A 205 0.58 -22.57 13.81
N SER A 206 0.69 -22.23 12.53
CA SER A 206 0.76 -20.87 12.01
C SER A 206 0.18 -20.83 10.59
N TYR A 207 -0.02 -19.64 10.03
CA TYR A 207 -0.33 -19.48 8.62
C TYR A 207 0.93 -19.05 7.86
N THR A 208 1.34 -19.86 6.88
CA THR A 208 2.36 -19.47 5.91
C THR A 208 1.72 -18.56 4.88
N TRP A 209 2.32 -17.40 4.58
CA TRP A 209 1.74 -16.43 3.67
C TRP A 209 2.76 -15.76 2.74
N VAL A 210 2.28 -15.31 1.58
CA VAL A 210 2.99 -14.42 0.66
C VAL A 210 2.13 -13.22 0.32
N TYR A 211 2.74 -12.05 0.27
CA TYR A 211 2.15 -10.84 -0.27
C TYR A 211 2.65 -10.65 -1.70
N THR A 212 1.74 -10.72 -2.68
CA THR A 212 2.10 -10.69 -4.10
C THR A 212 2.12 -9.27 -4.66
N PRO A 213 2.83 -9.03 -5.78
CA PRO A 213 2.80 -7.76 -6.52
C PRO A 213 1.40 -7.30 -6.91
N GLU A 214 0.46 -8.23 -7.07
CA GLU A 214 -0.94 -7.98 -7.41
C GLU A 214 -1.81 -7.65 -6.17
N ASN A 215 -1.20 -7.11 -5.11
CA ASN A 215 -1.86 -6.71 -3.86
C ASN A 215 -2.69 -7.81 -3.18
N SER A 216 -2.30 -9.08 -3.33
CA SER A 216 -2.99 -10.23 -2.74
C SER A 216 -2.15 -10.87 -1.65
N VAL A 217 -2.77 -11.19 -0.51
CA VAL A 217 -2.13 -11.99 0.55
C VAL A 217 -2.64 -13.41 0.43
N ILE A 218 -1.78 -14.31 -0.07
CA ILE A 218 -2.10 -15.73 -0.23
C ILE A 218 -1.55 -16.48 0.97
N TYR A 219 -2.37 -17.31 1.60
CA TYR A 219 -1.99 -18.04 2.81
C TYR A 219 -2.37 -19.53 2.76
N LYS A 220 -1.74 -20.31 3.63
CA LYS A 220 -2.19 -21.65 4.01
C LYS A 220 -1.89 -21.88 5.48
N ARG A 221 -2.80 -22.51 6.21
CA ARG A 221 -2.52 -23.00 7.56
C ARG A 221 -1.53 -24.15 7.51
N TRP A 222 -0.55 -24.13 8.41
CA TRP A 222 0.44 -25.19 8.57
C TRP A 222 0.42 -25.72 10.01
N GLU A 223 0.21 -27.02 10.14
CA GLU A 223 0.37 -27.76 11.40
C GLU A 223 1.83 -28.22 11.52
N HIS A 224 2.56 -27.70 12.51
CA HIS A 224 4.02 -27.88 12.64
C HIS A 224 4.45 -29.33 12.87
N ALA A 225 3.55 -30.15 13.40
CA ALA A 225 3.75 -31.59 13.56
C ALA A 225 3.80 -32.34 12.22
N ASP A 226 3.08 -31.84 11.21
CA ASP A 226 3.04 -32.43 9.87
C ASP A 226 3.99 -31.68 8.94
N ARG A 227 5.27 -32.05 9.01
CA ARG A 227 6.31 -31.49 8.14
C ARG A 227 6.10 -31.84 6.66
N ALA A 228 5.35 -32.91 6.36
CA ALA A 228 5.12 -33.34 4.98
C ALA A 228 4.08 -32.46 4.26
N ASN A 229 3.13 -31.90 5.00
CA ASN A 229 2.10 -30.99 4.49
C ASN A 229 2.49 -29.51 4.55
N TYR A 230 3.74 -29.21 4.95
CA TYR A 230 4.28 -27.85 4.88
C TYR A 230 4.23 -27.34 3.43
N ILE A 231 3.57 -26.20 3.23
CA ILE A 231 3.58 -25.52 1.95
C ILE A 231 4.71 -24.49 1.91
N ARG A 232 5.47 -24.47 0.82
CA ARG A 232 6.53 -23.48 0.66
C ARG A 232 5.95 -22.16 0.16
N HIS A 233 6.55 -21.06 0.59
CA HIS A 233 6.25 -19.73 0.07
C HIS A 233 6.39 -19.64 -1.47
N SER A 234 7.29 -20.42 -2.10
CA SER A 234 7.41 -20.47 -3.56
C SER A 234 6.22 -21.13 -4.24
N GLN A 235 5.59 -22.11 -3.59
CA GLN A 235 4.37 -22.74 -4.10
C GLN A 235 3.18 -21.78 -3.95
N LEU A 236 3.09 -21.05 -2.84
CA LEU A 236 2.07 -20.00 -2.64
C LEU A 236 2.24 -18.83 -3.62
N GLY A 237 3.49 -18.42 -3.89
CA GLY A 237 3.83 -17.36 -4.84
C GLY A 237 3.82 -17.80 -6.31
N SER A 238 3.37 -19.02 -6.62
CA SER A 238 3.38 -19.59 -7.98
C SER A 238 4.73 -19.61 -8.69
N GLY A 239 5.82 -19.72 -7.94
CA GLY A 239 7.17 -19.62 -8.50
C GLY A 239 7.54 -18.22 -9.01
N ARG A 240 6.75 -17.18 -8.66
CA ARG A 240 7.00 -15.79 -9.03
C ARG A 240 7.59 -14.98 -7.87
N PRO A 241 8.30 -13.88 -8.16
CA PRO A 241 8.72 -12.94 -7.12
C PRO A 241 7.53 -12.42 -6.30
N VAL A 242 7.69 -12.28 -4.99
CA VAL A 242 6.64 -11.81 -4.05
C VAL A 242 7.12 -10.59 -3.29
N THR A 243 6.24 -9.65 -2.95
CA THR A 243 6.57 -8.42 -2.21
C THR A 243 7.03 -8.70 -0.78
N CYS A 244 6.45 -9.68 -0.11
CA CYS A 244 6.84 -10.09 1.24
C CYS A 244 6.39 -11.54 1.48
N ALA A 245 7.06 -12.24 2.39
CA ALA A 245 6.70 -13.61 2.75
C ALA A 245 6.96 -13.81 4.24
N GLY A 246 6.13 -14.63 4.87
CA GLY A 246 6.20 -14.79 6.31
C GLY A 246 5.30 -15.87 6.87
N GLU A 247 5.17 -15.82 8.19
CA GLU A 247 4.12 -16.50 8.93
C GLU A 247 3.34 -15.49 9.75
N PHE A 248 2.04 -15.72 9.94
CA PHE A 248 1.27 -14.97 10.93
C PHE A 248 0.50 -15.94 11.83
N ARG A 249 0.13 -15.44 13.01
CA ARG A 249 -0.68 -16.17 13.98
C ARG A 249 -1.90 -15.36 14.36
N ILE A 250 -3.01 -16.06 14.52
CA ILE A 250 -4.29 -15.50 14.92
C ILE A 250 -4.57 -15.96 16.36
N ARG A 251 -4.95 -15.05 17.25
CA ARG A 251 -5.53 -15.39 18.57
C ARG A 251 -6.87 -14.72 18.73
N GLU A 252 -7.83 -15.44 19.30
CA GLU A 252 -9.15 -14.89 19.65
C GLU A 252 -9.78 -14.09 18.49
N HIS A 253 -9.59 -14.61 17.26
CA HIS A 253 -10.06 -14.05 15.98
C HIS A 253 -9.33 -12.81 15.42
N ARG A 254 -8.26 -12.35 16.09
CA ARG A 254 -7.43 -11.23 15.64
C ARG A 254 -6.04 -11.69 15.27
N MET A 255 -5.41 -10.99 14.32
CA MET A 255 -3.99 -11.20 14.03
C MET A 255 -3.17 -10.70 15.23
N GLU A 256 -2.32 -11.56 15.79
CA GLU A 256 -1.53 -11.26 16.99
C GLU A 256 -0.06 -11.07 16.63
N HIS A 257 0.47 -11.98 15.82
CA HIS A 257 1.88 -11.97 15.41
C HIS A 257 1.97 -11.98 13.90
N VAL A 258 2.76 -11.07 13.34
CA VAL A 258 3.17 -11.11 11.95
C VAL A 258 4.67 -11.15 11.92
N ILE A 259 5.17 -12.30 11.50
CA ILE A 259 6.59 -12.54 11.41
C ILE A 259 6.95 -12.55 9.93
N ALA A 260 7.65 -11.51 9.45
CA ALA A 260 8.37 -11.57 8.19
C ALA A 260 9.51 -12.56 8.35
N MET A 261 9.17 -13.82 8.14
CA MET A 261 10.14 -14.88 8.03
C MET A 261 10.20 -15.32 6.59
N VAL A 262 11.39 -15.19 6.01
CA VAL A 262 11.80 -16.21 5.06
C VAL A 262 12.04 -17.46 5.89
N ASN A 263 11.02 -18.30 6.07
CA ASN A 263 11.25 -19.64 6.62
C ASN A 263 12.01 -20.43 5.55
N ASP A 264 13.33 -20.38 5.66
CA ASP A 264 14.37 -20.88 4.74
C ASP A 264 14.41 -22.42 4.64
N ALA A 265 13.28 -23.11 4.82
CA ALA A 265 13.18 -24.50 4.37
C ALA A 265 13.33 -24.63 2.84
N SER A 266 13.20 -23.50 2.13
CA SER A 266 13.17 -23.45 0.66
C SER A 266 14.33 -22.72 -0.01
N GLY A 267 15.07 -21.85 0.69
CA GLY A 267 16.18 -21.10 0.06
C GLY A 267 15.77 -20.13 -1.05
N HIS A 268 14.48 -19.98 -1.35
CA HIS A 268 14.06 -19.26 -2.54
C HIS A 268 14.12 -17.76 -2.37
N TYR A 269 13.77 -17.19 -1.22
CA TYR A 269 13.66 -15.75 -1.05
C TYR A 269 14.85 -15.17 -0.29
N ARG A 270 15.25 -13.92 -0.59
CA ARG A 270 16.39 -13.24 0.06
C ARG A 270 15.91 -12.19 1.08
N PRO A 271 15.97 -12.45 2.40
CA PRO A 271 15.43 -11.53 3.42
C PRO A 271 16.04 -10.13 3.32
N ASP A 272 15.21 -9.09 3.48
CA ASP A 272 15.61 -7.67 3.42
C ASP A 272 15.79 -7.02 4.81
N GLY A 273 15.63 -7.79 5.89
CA GLY A 273 15.65 -7.28 7.27
C GLY A 273 14.27 -6.83 7.80
N GLY A 274 13.17 -7.20 7.14
CA GLY A 274 11.81 -6.83 7.53
C GLY A 274 11.34 -5.51 6.93
N ALA A 275 12.09 -4.92 5.99
CA ALA A 275 11.71 -3.67 5.32
C ALA A 275 10.37 -3.82 4.57
N CYS A 276 10.06 -5.03 4.10
CA CYS A 276 8.77 -5.31 3.46
C CYS A 276 7.55 -5.28 4.41
N LEU A 277 7.74 -5.35 5.73
CA LEU A 277 6.63 -5.46 6.68
C LEU A 277 5.72 -4.23 6.69
N ARG A 278 6.26 -3.04 6.43
CA ARG A 278 5.45 -1.82 6.31
C ARG A 278 4.35 -1.97 5.26
N TYR A 279 4.67 -2.57 4.12
CA TYR A 279 3.70 -2.77 3.03
C TYR A 279 2.64 -3.82 3.39
N VAL A 280 3.01 -4.79 4.22
CA VAL A 280 2.08 -5.79 4.75
C VAL A 280 1.14 -5.15 5.77
N ALA A 281 1.65 -4.27 6.63
CA ALA A 281 0.86 -3.50 7.57
C ALA A 281 -0.18 -2.63 6.85
N GLU A 282 0.23 -1.85 5.85
CA GLU A 282 -0.68 -1.04 5.04
C GLU A 282 -1.74 -1.91 4.35
N LYS A 283 -1.34 -3.07 3.80
CA LYS A 283 -2.29 -3.98 3.16
C LYS A 283 -3.29 -4.55 4.18
N PHE A 284 -2.86 -4.86 5.39
CA PHE A 284 -3.73 -5.34 6.47
C PHE A 284 -4.71 -4.26 6.91
N GLU A 285 -4.26 -3.02 7.08
CA GLU A 285 -5.13 -1.88 7.37
C GLU A 285 -6.19 -1.68 6.27
N ALA A 286 -5.78 -1.75 4.99
CA ALA A 286 -6.70 -1.67 3.86
C ALA A 286 -7.72 -2.82 3.82
N LEU A 287 -7.39 -3.96 4.43
CA LEU A 287 -8.28 -5.12 4.60
C LEU A 287 -9.17 -5.01 5.87
N GLY A 288 -9.06 -3.90 6.62
CA GLY A 288 -9.81 -3.64 7.86
C GLY A 288 -9.22 -4.33 9.10
N ILE A 289 -7.99 -4.83 9.02
CA ILE A 289 -7.29 -5.49 10.13
C ILE A 289 -6.61 -4.41 10.96
N ASN A 290 -6.91 -4.36 12.26
CA ASN A 290 -6.22 -3.45 13.18
C ASN A 290 -4.77 -3.93 13.41
N THR A 291 -3.80 -3.09 13.06
CA THR A 291 -2.36 -3.36 13.13
C THR A 291 -1.69 -2.84 14.41
N GLU A 292 -2.36 -2.03 15.23
CA GLU A 292 -1.80 -1.37 16.42
C GLU A 292 -1.34 -2.36 17.49
N HIS A 293 -1.98 -3.53 17.54
CA HIS A 293 -1.71 -4.58 18.51
C HIS A 293 -0.96 -5.78 17.91
N ILE A 294 -0.59 -5.70 16.62
CA ILE A 294 0.17 -6.77 15.98
C ILE A 294 1.63 -6.64 16.39
N GLU A 295 2.21 -7.74 16.87
CA GLU A 295 3.64 -7.83 17.07
C GLU A 295 4.32 -8.12 15.71
N TRP A 296 5.10 -7.15 15.24
CA TRP A 296 5.83 -7.22 13.97
C TRP A 296 7.27 -7.66 14.21
N GLN A 297 7.63 -8.82 13.70
CA GLN A 297 8.95 -9.41 13.85
C GLN A 297 9.53 -9.80 12.49
N TRP A 298 10.85 -9.76 12.32
CA TRP A 298 11.52 -10.21 11.09
C TRP A 298 12.32 -11.51 11.28
N ARG A 299 12.40 -12.00 12.52
CA ARG A 299 12.91 -13.31 12.96
C ARG A 299 12.19 -13.68 14.25
N TYR A 300 12.10 -14.99 14.54
CA TYR A 300 11.73 -15.41 15.88
C TYR A 300 12.68 -14.79 16.91
N ALA A 301 12.13 -14.27 18.00
CA ALA A 301 12.92 -14.05 19.20
C ALA A 301 13.50 -15.41 19.61
N SER A 302 14.82 -15.55 19.53
CA SER A 302 15.51 -16.73 20.02
C SER A 302 15.38 -16.78 21.53
N ASP A 303 14.67 -17.80 22.03
CA ASP A 303 14.95 -18.36 23.36
C ASP A 303 16.32 -19.08 23.33
#